data_AF-A0A7D7ZRX4-F1
#
_entry.id   AF-A0A7D7ZRX4-F1
#
_cell.length_a   1.000
_cell.length_b   1.000
_cell.length_c   1.000
_cell.angle_alpha   90.00
_cell.angle_beta   90.00
_cell.angle_gamma   90.00
#
_symmetry.space_group_name_H-M   'P 1'
#
loop_
_entity.id
_entity.type
_entity.pdbx_description
1 polymer ?
#
loop_
_entity_poly.entity_id
_entity_poly.type
_entity_poly.pdbx_seq_one_letter_code
_entity_poly.pdbx_strand_id
1 'polypeptide(L)'
;MIPSDFRDYFTNSSTATQQEIVSSLLSLSLQGSAVKDDKQDKAITCPHCTKKRIRANGKLKGVQRYFCNDCKKNFSETTGKFWYGIKKKDKLSKYLYCLLSGYSIRKSAKETGISIQTSFDWRHKLLTSFSSVSVEEFQGIVESDDLFFAYSEKGNRHLDRKPRQRGEKASKAGISNEKVAVIATCDRSGNKDFKVATRGRISKKGLDKVLKGKLNKVEVICSDSHRSYGAFAKANTLNHKKFNASKGQRTIDKVYHVQNVNNMDMRLRKFMESFNGVATKYLQNYLNWFLVLEKIKNSTSKMTAVTAIASNSVWYEYKQ
;
A
#
# COMPACT_ATOMS: atom_id res chain seq x y z
N MET A 1 -13.80 -16.18 -18.19
CA MET A 1 -14.12 -14.78 -17.84
C MET A 1 -12.97 -14.23 -16.99
N ILE A 2 -12.18 -13.27 -17.51
CA ILE A 2 -11.09 -12.66 -16.72
C ILE A 2 -11.75 -11.86 -15.58
N PRO A 3 -11.53 -12.20 -14.30
CA PRO A 3 -12.23 -11.55 -13.21
C PRO A 3 -11.92 -10.05 -13.18
N SER A 4 -12.95 -9.19 -13.23
CA SER A 4 -12.79 -7.73 -13.26
C SER A 4 -12.16 -7.17 -11.98
N ASP A 5 -12.28 -7.91 -10.88
CA ASP A 5 -11.79 -7.62 -9.53
C ASP A 5 -10.97 -8.81 -9.01
N PHE A 6 -9.90 -8.54 -8.24
CA PHE A 6 -9.10 -9.59 -7.59
C PHE A 6 -9.94 -10.44 -6.65
N ARG A 7 -10.92 -9.84 -5.98
CA ARG A 7 -11.84 -10.58 -5.12
C ARG A 7 -12.49 -11.74 -5.87
N ASP A 8 -13.07 -11.45 -7.03
CA ASP A 8 -13.72 -12.45 -7.88
C ASP A 8 -12.73 -13.51 -8.36
N TYR A 9 -11.49 -13.10 -8.69
CA TYR A 9 -10.42 -14.03 -9.02
C TYR A 9 -10.13 -14.99 -7.87
N PHE A 10 -9.92 -14.46 -6.67
CA PHE A 10 -9.58 -15.28 -5.51
C PHE A 10 -10.73 -16.22 -5.15
N THR A 11 -11.97 -15.73 -5.08
CA THR A 11 -13.13 -16.55 -4.69
C THR A 11 -13.49 -17.62 -5.71
N ASN A 12 -13.26 -17.37 -7.01
CA ASN A 12 -13.54 -18.33 -8.08
C ASN A 12 -12.34 -19.24 -8.41
N SER A 13 -11.18 -19.02 -7.79
CA SER A 13 -10.01 -19.89 -7.94
C SER A 13 -10.20 -21.21 -7.18
N SER A 14 -9.48 -22.26 -7.60
CA SER A 14 -9.47 -23.54 -6.89
C SER A 14 -8.98 -23.39 -5.45
N THR A 15 -9.45 -24.27 -4.55
CA THR A 15 -9.02 -24.29 -3.15
C THR A 15 -7.49 -24.37 -3.01
N ALA A 16 -6.84 -25.15 -3.88
CA ALA A 16 -5.38 -25.24 -3.93
C ALA A 16 -4.72 -23.88 -4.24
N THR A 17 -5.23 -23.15 -5.24
CA THR A 17 -4.71 -21.81 -5.59
C THR A 17 -4.96 -20.81 -4.45
N GLN A 18 -6.13 -20.87 -3.80
CA GLN A 18 -6.43 -20.00 -2.66
C GLN A 18 -5.46 -20.25 -1.49
N GLN A 19 -5.20 -21.52 -1.17
CA GLN A 19 -4.25 -21.93 -0.13
C GLN A 19 -2.82 -21.50 -0.46
N GLU A 20 -2.39 -21.66 -1.71
CA GLU A 20 -1.07 -21.23 -2.19
C GLU A 20 -0.86 -19.71 -2.06
N ILE A 21 -1.86 -18.91 -2.44
CA ILE A 21 -1.78 -17.44 -2.29
C ILE A 21 -1.70 -17.05 -0.81
N VAL A 22 -2.54 -17.66 0.05
CA VAL A 22 -2.54 -17.37 1.49
C VAL A 22 -1.24 -17.79 2.14
N SER A 23 -0.72 -18.98 1.82
CA SER A 23 0.53 -19.49 2.38
C SER A 23 1.73 -18.65 1.94
N SER A 24 1.75 -18.19 0.70
CA SER A 24 2.79 -17.30 0.17
C SER A 24 2.77 -15.93 0.88
N LEU A 25 1.60 -15.30 1.00
CA LEU A 25 1.50 -14.02 1.72
C LEU A 25 1.87 -14.16 3.20
N LEU A 26 1.51 -15.28 3.83
CA LEU A 26 1.85 -15.56 5.21
C LEU A 26 3.35 -15.82 5.37
N SER A 27 3.94 -16.65 4.50
CA SER A 27 5.37 -16.97 4.51
C SER A 27 6.20 -15.71 4.31
N LEU A 28 5.74 -14.77 3.50
CA LEU A 28 6.43 -13.50 3.29
C LEU A 28 6.27 -12.53 4.44
N SER A 29 5.09 -12.49 5.05
CA SER A 29 4.91 -11.83 6.33
C SER A 29 5.76 -12.48 7.45
N LEU A 30 6.20 -13.73 7.27
CA LEU A 30 7.04 -14.53 8.17
C LEU A 30 8.53 -14.55 7.80
N GLN A 31 8.94 -14.25 6.56
CA GLN A 31 10.34 -14.31 6.14
C GLN A 31 11.18 -13.19 6.75
N GLY A 32 10.54 -12.15 7.29
CA GLY A 32 11.18 -11.29 8.29
C GLY A 32 11.66 -12.04 9.54
N SER A 33 11.26 -13.30 9.76
CA SER A 33 11.65 -14.16 10.90
C SER A 33 12.36 -15.47 10.54
N ALA A 34 12.58 -15.79 9.26
CA ALA A 34 13.38 -16.98 8.89
C ALA A 34 14.87 -16.64 8.90
N VAL A 35 15.41 -16.44 10.09
CA VAL A 35 16.85 -16.57 10.31
C VAL A 35 17.12 -18.07 10.43
N LYS A 36 17.78 -18.65 9.43
CA LYS A 36 18.44 -19.96 9.57
C LYS A 36 19.34 -19.91 10.81
N ASP A 37 19.23 -20.94 11.63
CA ASP A 37 20.11 -21.22 12.77
C ASP A 37 21.54 -21.40 12.25
N ASP A 38 22.23 -20.28 12.02
CA ASP A 38 23.68 -20.27 11.85
C ASP A 38 24.25 -19.59 13.08
N LYS A 39 25.00 -20.38 13.85
CA LYS A 39 25.75 -20.00 15.05
C LYS A 39 26.92 -19.08 14.67
N GLN A 40 26.63 -17.93 14.11
CA GLN A 40 27.58 -16.84 13.92
C GLN A 40 26.96 -15.58 14.51
N ASP A 41 27.71 -14.92 15.40
CA ASP A 41 27.36 -13.70 16.11
C ASP A 41 26.67 -12.67 15.21
N LYS A 42 25.33 -12.67 15.22
CA LYS A 42 24.56 -11.68 14.47
C LYS A 42 24.68 -10.38 15.24
N ALA A 43 25.21 -9.34 14.58
CA ALA A 43 25.21 -7.98 15.10
C ALA A 43 23.76 -7.48 15.21
N ILE A 44 23.11 -7.76 16.33
CA ILE A 44 21.75 -7.30 16.62
C ILE A 44 21.79 -5.77 16.72
N THR A 45 20.84 -5.12 16.07
CA THR A 45 20.72 -3.67 16.07
C THR A 45 19.39 -3.26 16.70
N CYS A 46 19.40 -2.23 17.54
CA CYS A 46 18.20 -1.81 18.26
C CYS A 46 17.17 -1.24 17.27
N PRO A 47 15.93 -1.76 17.24
CA PRO A 47 14.92 -1.30 16.28
C PRO A 47 14.33 0.08 16.64
N HIS A 48 14.73 0.68 17.76
CA HIS A 48 14.28 2.00 18.20
C HIS A 48 15.29 3.11 17.93
N CYS A 49 16.59 2.82 17.95
CA CYS A 49 17.65 3.83 17.87
C CYS A 49 18.85 3.43 16.99
N THR A 50 18.76 2.27 16.33
CA THR A 50 19.75 1.70 15.41
C THR A 50 21.16 1.49 15.99
N LYS A 51 21.35 1.63 17.30
CA LYS A 51 22.61 1.33 17.99
C LYS A 51 22.79 -0.17 18.25
N LYS A 52 24.04 -0.60 18.35
CA LYS A 52 24.45 -2.02 18.51
C LYS A 52 24.78 -2.40 19.96
N ARG A 53 24.81 -1.46 20.90
CA ARG A 53 25.14 -1.75 22.31
C ARG A 53 23.94 -2.43 22.98
N ILE A 54 23.87 -3.74 22.83
CA ILE A 54 22.71 -4.56 23.19
C ILE A 54 23.14 -5.68 24.11
N ARG A 55 22.30 -5.98 25.11
CA ARG A 55 22.44 -7.17 25.96
C ARG A 55 21.23 -8.07 25.85
N ALA A 56 21.43 -9.38 25.92
CA ALA A 56 20.37 -10.34 26.12
C ALA A 56 19.65 -10.07 27.46
N ASN A 57 18.32 -10.18 27.48
CA ASN A 57 17.49 -9.88 28.65
C ASN A 57 16.43 -10.99 28.88
N GLY A 58 16.91 -12.24 28.93
CA GLY A 58 16.07 -13.44 29.09
C GLY A 58 15.26 -13.83 27.85
N LYS A 59 14.43 -14.86 27.99
CA LYS A 59 13.51 -15.35 26.94
C LYS A 59 12.07 -15.27 27.43
N LEU A 60 11.14 -15.00 26.53
CA LEU A 60 9.70 -15.07 26.80
C LEU A 60 9.05 -15.97 25.76
N LYS A 61 8.48 -17.10 26.22
CA LYS A 61 7.83 -18.10 25.35
C LYS A 61 8.74 -18.53 24.18
N GLY A 62 10.00 -18.81 24.50
CA GLY A 62 11.03 -19.21 23.53
C GLY A 62 11.67 -18.06 22.73
N VAL A 63 11.10 -16.86 22.73
CA VAL A 63 11.63 -15.71 21.98
C VAL A 63 12.67 -14.96 22.81
N GLN A 64 13.85 -14.73 22.23
CA GLN A 64 14.92 -13.95 22.86
C GLN A 64 14.51 -12.48 23.03
N ARG A 65 14.72 -11.94 24.23
CA ARG A 65 14.56 -10.53 24.55
C ARG A 65 15.92 -9.86 24.63
N TYR A 66 15.93 -8.59 24.28
CA TYR A 66 17.10 -7.73 24.23
C TYR A 66 16.81 -6.42 24.93
N PHE A 67 17.85 -5.84 25.52
CA PHE A 67 17.82 -4.49 26.09
C PHE A 67 18.88 -3.64 25.39
N CYS A 68 18.47 -2.50 24.85
CA CYS A 68 19.39 -1.54 24.27
C CYS A 68 19.98 -0.64 25.36
N ASN A 69 21.31 -0.62 25.46
CA ASN A 69 22.00 0.18 26.46
C ASN A 69 22.03 1.67 26.14
N ASP A 70 21.78 2.06 24.88
CA ASP A 70 21.71 3.46 24.47
C ASP A 70 20.34 4.07 24.76
N CYS A 71 19.27 3.54 24.14
CA CYS A 71 17.93 4.10 24.30
C CYS A 71 17.13 3.52 25.48
N LYS A 72 17.70 2.58 26.24
CA LYS A 72 17.11 1.92 27.41
C LYS A 72 15.79 1.18 27.16
N LYS A 73 15.46 0.88 25.89
CA LYS A 73 14.25 0.15 25.52
C LYS A 73 14.49 -1.35 25.39
N ASN A 74 13.48 -2.12 25.77
CA ASN A 74 13.43 -3.56 25.53
C ASN A 74 12.89 -3.86 24.13
N PHE A 75 13.45 -4.86 23.47
CA PHE A 75 12.94 -5.39 22.22
C PHE A 75 13.17 -6.91 22.15
N SER A 76 12.74 -7.51 21.06
CA SER A 76 12.85 -8.93 20.75
C SER A 76 13.09 -9.08 19.25
N GLU A 77 13.38 -10.29 18.81
CA GLU A 77 13.50 -10.61 17.38
C GLU A 77 12.23 -10.32 16.59
N THR A 78 11.07 -10.29 17.27
CA THR A 78 9.78 -9.98 16.65
C THR A 78 9.44 -8.50 16.69
N THR A 79 10.18 -7.68 17.44
CA THR A 79 9.87 -6.24 17.58
C THR A 79 10.02 -5.52 16.25
N GLY A 80 9.04 -4.68 15.90
CA GLY A 80 8.99 -4.00 14.61
C GLY A 80 8.29 -4.82 13.51
N LYS A 81 8.23 -6.15 13.65
CA LYS A 81 7.65 -7.05 12.65
C LYS A 81 6.13 -7.16 12.80
N PHE A 82 5.48 -7.62 11.74
CA PHE A 82 4.03 -7.88 11.68
C PHE A 82 3.51 -8.71 12.88
N TRP A 83 4.24 -9.76 13.24
CA TRP A 83 3.87 -10.71 14.30
C TRP A 83 3.98 -10.17 15.71
N TYR A 84 4.57 -8.98 15.90
CA TYR A 84 4.71 -8.39 17.23
C TYR A 84 3.34 -8.17 17.88
N GLY A 85 3.16 -8.73 19.07
CA GLY A 85 1.91 -8.63 19.84
C GLY A 85 0.73 -9.42 19.27
N ILE A 86 0.90 -10.24 18.23
CA ILE A 86 -0.16 -11.14 17.74
C ILE A 86 -0.20 -12.40 18.60
N LYS A 87 -1.29 -12.57 19.37
CA LYS A 87 -1.48 -13.70 20.29
C LYS A 87 -2.07 -14.95 19.61
N LYS A 88 -3.04 -14.77 18.72
CA LYS A 88 -3.81 -15.87 18.07
C LYS A 88 -3.26 -16.22 16.68
N LYS A 89 -1.98 -16.59 16.62
CA LYS A 89 -1.23 -16.78 15.36
C LYS A 89 -1.86 -17.83 14.43
N ASP A 90 -2.43 -18.87 15.02
CA ASP A 90 -3.19 -19.95 14.38
C ASP A 90 -4.33 -19.44 13.48
N LYS A 91 -4.93 -18.29 13.82
CA LYS A 91 -6.07 -17.75 13.08
C LYS A 91 -5.68 -16.87 11.88
N LEU A 92 -4.39 -16.57 11.69
CA LEU A 92 -3.95 -15.62 10.66
C LEU A 92 -4.18 -16.12 9.24
N SER A 93 -4.02 -17.41 8.98
CA SER A 93 -4.31 -17.99 7.67
C SER A 93 -5.79 -17.77 7.29
N LYS A 94 -6.71 -18.10 8.22
CA LYS A 94 -8.16 -17.84 8.03
C LYS A 94 -8.46 -16.35 7.90
N TYR A 95 -7.74 -15.48 8.62
CA TYR A 95 -7.91 -14.03 8.52
C TYR A 95 -7.46 -13.48 7.17
N LEU A 96 -6.32 -13.96 6.65
CA LEU A 96 -5.81 -13.60 5.32
C LEU A 96 -6.79 -14.03 4.23
N TYR A 97 -7.36 -15.24 4.34
CA TYR A 97 -8.43 -15.68 3.45
C TYR A 97 -9.59 -14.66 3.45
N CYS A 98 -10.09 -14.29 4.62
CA CYS A 98 -11.16 -13.29 4.75
C CYS A 98 -10.77 -11.94 4.12
N LEU A 99 -9.53 -11.50 4.30
CA LEU A 99 -9.00 -10.27 3.72
C LEU A 99 -9.05 -10.33 2.18
N LEU A 100 -8.50 -11.40 1.58
CA LEU A 100 -8.43 -11.60 0.13
C LEU A 100 -9.81 -11.80 -0.50
N SER A 101 -10.77 -12.40 0.23
CA SER A 101 -12.18 -12.47 -0.17
C SER A 101 -12.94 -11.14 -0.06
N GLY A 102 -12.27 -10.06 0.35
CA GLY A 102 -12.88 -8.72 0.46
C GLY A 102 -13.85 -8.56 1.62
N TYR A 103 -13.75 -9.39 2.67
CA TYR A 103 -14.70 -9.33 3.78
C TYR A 103 -14.55 -8.04 4.60
N SER A 104 -15.64 -7.57 5.19
CA SER A 104 -15.59 -6.44 6.13
C SER A 104 -14.84 -6.83 7.40
N ILE A 105 -14.42 -5.83 8.20
CA ILE A 105 -13.75 -6.08 9.50
C ILE A 105 -14.65 -6.92 10.42
N ARG A 106 -15.96 -6.62 10.44
CA ARG A 106 -16.95 -7.34 11.27
C ARG A 106 -17.14 -8.77 10.78
N LYS A 107 -17.26 -8.98 9.46
CA LYS A 107 -17.37 -10.32 8.88
C LYS A 107 -16.11 -11.14 9.17
N SER A 108 -14.93 -10.57 8.92
CA SER A 108 -13.64 -11.22 9.23
C SER A 108 -13.52 -11.57 10.71
N ALA A 109 -13.99 -10.71 11.62
CA ALA A 109 -14.00 -10.98 13.06
C ALA A 109 -14.90 -12.17 13.43
N LYS A 110 -16.12 -12.21 12.86
CA LYS A 110 -17.06 -13.33 13.02
C LYS A 110 -16.47 -14.64 12.50
N GLU A 111 -15.99 -14.65 11.26
CA GLU A 111 -15.44 -15.85 10.61
C GLU A 111 -14.23 -16.43 11.36
N THR A 112 -13.36 -15.56 11.88
CA THR A 112 -12.15 -16.00 12.60
C THR A 112 -12.38 -16.22 14.10
N GLY A 113 -13.52 -15.82 14.65
CA GLY A 113 -13.77 -15.90 16.10
C GLY A 113 -12.80 -15.04 16.91
N ILE A 114 -12.61 -13.78 16.48
CA ILE A 114 -11.84 -12.75 17.19
C ILE A 114 -12.70 -11.51 17.43
N SER A 115 -12.27 -10.61 18.31
CA SER A 115 -12.98 -9.35 18.53
C SER A 115 -12.90 -8.44 17.29
N ILE A 116 -13.87 -7.53 17.15
CA ILE A 116 -13.86 -6.53 16.07
C ILE A 116 -12.59 -5.66 16.13
N GLN A 117 -12.14 -5.29 17.34
CA GLN A 117 -10.92 -4.52 17.53
C GLN A 117 -9.69 -5.29 17.05
N THR A 118 -9.57 -6.58 17.42
CA THR A 118 -8.48 -7.43 16.95
C THR A 118 -8.47 -7.56 15.42
N SER A 119 -9.65 -7.70 14.81
CA SER A 119 -9.78 -7.70 13.36
C SER A 119 -9.34 -6.37 12.74
N PHE A 120 -9.75 -5.23 13.30
CA PHE A 120 -9.29 -3.92 12.85
C PHE A 120 -7.76 -3.82 12.91
N ASP A 121 -7.15 -4.17 14.04
CA ASP A 121 -5.71 -4.10 14.26
C ASP A 121 -4.95 -5.01 13.30
N TRP A 122 -5.41 -6.24 13.11
CA TRP A 122 -4.78 -7.20 12.20
C TRP A 122 -4.84 -6.75 10.76
N ARG A 123 -5.99 -6.22 10.31
CA ARG A 123 -6.10 -5.62 8.97
C ARG A 123 -5.07 -4.53 8.79
N HIS A 124 -5.04 -3.54 9.67
CA HIS A 124 -4.14 -2.40 9.48
C HIS A 124 -2.66 -2.78 9.61
N LYS A 125 -2.30 -3.75 10.46
CA LYS A 125 -0.95 -4.33 10.47
C LYS A 125 -0.58 -5.02 9.16
N LEU A 126 -1.47 -5.86 8.61
CA LEU A 126 -1.26 -6.53 7.32
C LEU A 126 -1.14 -5.54 6.17
N LEU A 127 -2.02 -4.53 6.12
CA LEU A 127 -1.96 -3.56 5.04
C LEU A 127 -0.71 -2.68 5.12
N THR A 128 -0.18 -2.45 6.33
CA THR A 128 1.09 -1.72 6.52
C THR A 128 2.28 -2.50 5.98
N SER A 129 2.29 -3.85 6.05
CA SER A 129 3.36 -4.64 5.46
C SER A 129 3.40 -4.58 3.93
N PHE A 130 2.34 -4.13 3.26
CA PHE A 130 2.34 -3.97 1.81
C PHE A 130 3.08 -2.71 1.32
N SER A 131 3.68 -1.90 2.20
CA SER A 131 4.38 -0.66 1.81
C SER A 131 5.51 -0.86 0.80
N SER A 132 6.16 -2.01 0.81
CA SER A 132 7.24 -2.39 -0.11
C SER A 132 6.79 -2.72 -1.53
N VAL A 133 5.49 -2.74 -1.82
CA VAL A 133 4.99 -2.93 -3.19
C VAL A 133 5.32 -1.75 -4.11
N SER A 134 5.62 -0.59 -3.52
CA SER A 134 5.93 0.66 -4.22
C SER A 134 7.11 0.50 -5.16
N VAL A 135 7.00 1.13 -6.33
CA VAL A 135 8.02 1.08 -7.37
C VAL A 135 9.17 2.01 -7.00
N GLU A 136 10.41 1.53 -7.10
CA GLU A 136 11.60 2.35 -6.88
C GLU A 136 11.85 3.29 -8.06
N GLU A 137 11.70 2.79 -9.29
CA GLU A 137 11.97 3.54 -10.52
C GLU A 137 11.03 3.11 -11.66
N PHE A 138 10.58 4.08 -12.46
CA PHE A 138 9.83 3.86 -13.70
C PHE A 138 10.76 4.02 -14.91
N GLN A 139 10.37 3.43 -16.04
CA GLN A 139 11.21 3.45 -17.26
C GLN A 139 10.42 3.64 -18.56
N GLY A 140 11.11 4.16 -19.58
CA GLY A 140 10.57 4.34 -20.93
C GLY A 140 9.40 5.33 -20.96
N ILE A 141 8.24 4.88 -21.45
CA ILE A 141 7.01 5.69 -21.51
C ILE A 141 6.22 5.52 -20.21
N VAL A 142 6.07 6.63 -19.48
CA VAL A 142 5.34 6.70 -18.21
C VAL A 142 4.04 7.46 -18.40
N GLU A 143 2.96 6.91 -17.87
CA GLU A 143 1.66 7.58 -17.75
C GLU A 143 1.41 7.97 -16.31
N SER A 144 1.01 9.21 -16.07
CA SER A 144 0.67 9.70 -14.73
C SER A 144 -0.61 10.52 -14.77
N ASP A 145 -1.48 10.24 -13.81
CA ASP A 145 -2.75 10.96 -13.60
C ASP A 145 -2.96 11.25 -12.11
N ASP A 146 -3.90 12.14 -11.81
CA ASP A 146 -4.32 12.42 -10.45
C ASP A 146 -5.79 12.10 -10.18
N LEU A 147 -5.99 11.30 -9.13
CA LEU A 147 -7.30 10.89 -8.66
C LEU A 147 -7.55 11.43 -7.25
N PHE A 148 -8.84 11.63 -6.97
CA PHE A 148 -9.28 12.24 -5.73
C PHE A 148 -10.20 11.31 -4.93
N PHE A 149 -9.92 11.21 -3.64
CA PHE A 149 -10.79 10.57 -2.64
C PHE A 149 -11.26 11.59 -1.61
N ALA A 150 -12.42 11.37 -0.99
CA ALA A 150 -12.88 12.26 0.07
C ALA A 150 -11.93 12.20 1.29
N TYR A 151 -11.43 13.36 1.73
CA TYR A 151 -10.66 13.48 2.96
C TYR A 151 -11.48 12.99 4.14
N SER A 152 -10.93 12.12 4.99
CA SER A 152 -11.70 11.38 5.98
C SER A 152 -10.93 11.17 7.27
N GLU A 153 -11.56 11.51 8.38
CA GLU A 153 -11.03 11.30 9.73
C GLU A 153 -11.82 10.22 10.46
N LYS A 154 -12.30 9.22 9.72
CA LYS A 154 -13.11 8.13 10.26
C LYS A 154 -12.41 7.49 11.47
N GLY A 155 -13.11 7.43 12.60
CA GLY A 155 -12.58 6.93 13.86
C GLY A 155 -11.92 7.99 14.76
N ASN A 156 -11.77 9.23 14.29
CA ASN A 156 -11.39 10.35 15.14
C ASN A 156 -12.60 10.81 15.99
N ARG A 157 -12.40 11.00 17.29
CA ARG A 157 -13.42 11.49 18.24
C ARG A 157 -13.35 13.01 18.46
N HIS A 158 -12.29 13.66 17.97
CA HIS A 158 -12.04 15.09 18.13
C HIS A 158 -11.88 15.72 16.75
N LEU A 159 -12.99 16.22 16.17
CA LEU A 159 -13.02 16.81 14.84
C LEU A 159 -13.11 18.32 14.94
N ASP A 160 -12.32 19.03 14.12
CA ASP A 160 -12.39 20.50 13.97
C ASP A 160 -13.55 20.94 13.05
N ARG A 161 -14.46 20.03 12.71
CA ARG A 161 -15.61 20.24 11.82
C ARG A 161 -16.76 19.33 12.24
N LYS A 162 -17.96 19.62 11.71
CA LYS A 162 -19.12 18.75 11.93
C LYS A 162 -18.87 17.31 11.44
N PRO A 163 -19.33 16.30 12.19
CA PRO A 163 -19.36 14.92 11.73
C PRO A 163 -20.14 14.79 10.42
N ARG A 164 -19.79 13.77 9.64
CA ARG A 164 -20.45 13.46 8.36
C ARG A 164 -20.86 12.00 8.32
N GLN A 165 -21.83 11.67 7.49
CA GLN A 165 -22.28 10.29 7.31
C GLN A 165 -21.21 9.43 6.62
N ARG A 166 -21.31 8.12 6.81
CA ARG A 166 -20.39 7.17 6.19
C ARG A 166 -20.63 7.13 4.68
N GLY A 167 -19.56 7.31 3.90
CA GLY A 167 -19.65 7.32 2.44
C GLY A 167 -20.18 8.63 1.87
N GLU A 168 -20.41 9.64 2.71
CA GLU A 168 -20.83 10.96 2.26
C GLU A 168 -19.76 11.59 1.34
N LYS A 169 -20.22 12.12 0.21
CA LYS A 169 -19.38 12.76 -0.79
C LYS A 169 -18.93 14.14 -0.30
N ALA A 170 -17.92 14.71 -0.96
CA ALA A 170 -17.54 16.10 -0.73
C ALA A 170 -18.73 17.04 -1.01
N SER A 171 -18.89 18.06 -0.18
CA SER A 171 -19.97 19.05 -0.31
C SER A 171 -19.72 19.99 -1.49
N LYS A 172 -18.44 20.25 -1.80
CA LYS A 172 -18.04 21.15 -2.90
C LYS A 172 -17.79 20.38 -4.20
N ALA A 173 -18.37 20.90 -5.28
CA ALA A 173 -18.02 20.48 -6.64
C ALA A 173 -16.55 20.85 -6.97
N GLY A 174 -15.93 20.09 -7.87
CA GLY A 174 -14.52 20.31 -8.26
C GLY A 174 -13.50 19.92 -7.20
N ILE A 175 -12.25 20.35 -7.37
CA ILE A 175 -11.13 20.02 -6.45
C ILE A 175 -11.16 20.98 -5.26
N SER A 176 -11.31 20.44 -4.05
CA SER A 176 -11.40 21.21 -2.80
C SER A 176 -10.57 20.57 -1.69
N ASN A 177 -10.40 21.27 -0.57
CA ASN A 177 -9.73 20.74 0.62
C ASN A 177 -10.50 19.59 1.31
N GLU A 178 -11.69 19.24 0.83
CA GLU A 178 -12.42 18.04 1.25
C GLU A 178 -11.99 16.78 0.49
N LYS A 179 -11.02 16.92 -0.42
CA LYS A 179 -10.47 15.82 -1.21
C LYS A 179 -8.99 15.63 -0.91
N VAL A 180 -8.54 14.40 -1.04
CA VAL A 180 -7.14 13.98 -0.97
C VAL A 180 -6.75 13.56 -2.37
N ALA A 181 -5.70 14.18 -2.89
CA ALA A 181 -5.11 13.86 -4.16
C ALA A 181 -4.17 12.66 -3.99
N VAL A 182 -4.33 11.69 -4.88
CA VAL A 182 -3.45 10.56 -5.08
C VAL A 182 -2.89 10.69 -6.49
N ILE A 183 -1.58 10.48 -6.63
CA ILE A 183 -0.93 10.38 -7.93
C ILE A 183 -0.90 8.90 -8.30
N ALA A 184 -1.45 8.58 -9.46
CA ALA A 184 -1.36 7.28 -10.10
C ALA A 184 -0.30 7.33 -11.18
N THR A 185 0.60 6.37 -11.19
CA THR A 185 1.67 6.33 -12.19
C THR A 185 1.90 4.90 -12.63
N CYS A 186 2.01 4.68 -13.94
CA CYS A 186 2.40 3.40 -14.48
C CYS A 186 3.30 3.56 -15.70
N ASP A 187 4.15 2.57 -15.95
CA ASP A 187 4.94 2.49 -17.18
C ASP A 187 4.50 1.32 -18.07
N ARG A 188 5.06 1.27 -19.29
CA ARG A 188 4.77 0.21 -20.26
C ARG A 188 5.41 -1.13 -19.93
N SER A 189 6.36 -1.16 -19.00
CA SER A 189 6.97 -2.39 -18.49
C SER A 189 6.11 -3.07 -17.42
N GLY A 190 5.00 -2.44 -17.02
CA GLY A 190 4.04 -3.01 -16.07
C GLY A 190 4.23 -2.53 -14.63
N ASN A 191 5.17 -1.61 -14.38
CA ASN A 191 5.30 -0.99 -13.07
C ASN A 191 4.11 -0.06 -12.81
N LYS A 192 3.59 -0.10 -11.58
CA LYS A 192 2.41 0.65 -11.14
C LYS A 192 2.62 1.14 -9.72
N ASP A 193 2.32 2.41 -9.46
CA ASP A 193 2.34 2.97 -8.10
C ASP A 193 1.18 3.94 -7.89
N PHE A 194 0.78 4.07 -6.62
CA PHE A 194 -0.20 5.03 -6.17
C PHE A 194 0.33 5.72 -4.92
N LYS A 195 0.37 7.05 -4.90
CA LYS A 195 0.86 7.80 -3.75
C LYS A 195 -0.07 8.93 -3.35
N VAL A 196 -0.43 8.94 -2.06
CA VAL A 196 -1.13 10.07 -1.45
C VAL A 196 -0.19 11.29 -1.47
N ALA A 197 -0.58 12.33 -2.21
CA ALA A 197 0.25 13.50 -2.42
C ALA A 197 -0.07 14.63 -1.42
N THR A 198 -1.32 15.09 -1.42
CA THR A 198 -1.75 16.24 -0.61
C THR A 198 -3.27 16.26 -0.41
N ARG A 199 -3.74 17.09 0.52
CA ARG A 199 -5.13 17.53 0.57
C ARG A 199 -5.34 18.65 -0.45
N GLY A 200 -6.48 18.65 -1.13
CA GLY A 200 -6.80 19.64 -2.16
C GLY A 200 -6.06 19.41 -3.47
N ARG A 201 -5.78 20.50 -4.18
CA ARG A 201 -5.24 20.48 -5.54
C ARG A 201 -3.76 20.12 -5.58
N ILE A 202 -3.37 19.33 -6.58
CA ILE A 202 -1.97 19.01 -6.81
C ILE A 202 -1.20 20.25 -7.28
N SER A 203 -0.01 20.40 -6.70
CA SER A 203 0.99 21.39 -7.10
C SER A 203 2.23 20.68 -7.64
N LYS A 204 3.12 21.43 -8.30
CA LYS A 204 4.44 20.93 -8.69
C LYS A 204 5.18 20.31 -7.49
N LYS A 205 5.15 20.94 -6.31
CA LYS A 205 5.78 20.41 -5.09
C LYS A 205 5.21 19.05 -4.68
N GLY A 206 3.92 18.83 -4.91
CA GLY A 206 3.27 17.53 -4.68
C GLY A 206 3.78 16.44 -5.63
N LEU A 207 3.95 16.77 -6.91
CA LEU A 207 4.56 15.88 -7.91
C LEU A 207 6.03 15.61 -7.57
N ASP A 208 6.81 16.64 -7.25
CA ASP A 208 8.21 16.51 -6.84
C ASP A 208 8.35 15.56 -5.63
N LYS A 209 7.49 15.70 -4.61
CA LYS A 209 7.54 14.82 -3.43
C LYS A 209 7.32 13.35 -3.77
N VAL A 210 6.53 13.05 -4.80
CA VAL A 210 6.09 11.69 -5.13
C VAL A 210 6.94 11.03 -6.21
N LEU A 211 7.29 11.77 -7.25
CA LEU A 211 7.92 11.24 -8.46
C LEU A 211 9.42 11.55 -8.57
N LYS A 212 9.92 12.54 -7.83
CA LYS A 212 11.36 12.88 -7.90
C LYS A 212 12.20 11.68 -7.45
N GLY A 213 13.25 11.39 -8.22
CA GLY A 213 14.13 10.24 -7.99
C GLY A 213 13.64 8.92 -8.59
N LYS A 214 12.38 8.85 -9.06
CA LYS A 214 11.81 7.65 -9.71
C LYS A 214 11.80 7.69 -11.23
N LEU A 215 12.30 8.77 -11.84
CA LEU A 215 12.12 9.04 -13.27
C LEU A 215 13.43 9.07 -14.07
N ASN A 216 14.55 8.55 -13.54
CA ASN A 216 15.85 8.71 -14.23
C ASN A 216 15.91 7.91 -15.54
N LYS A 217 15.17 6.80 -15.63
CA LYS A 217 15.04 5.97 -16.84
C LYS A 217 13.83 6.32 -17.71
N VAL A 218 13.17 7.45 -17.44
CA VAL A 218 11.95 7.85 -18.14
C VAL A 218 12.31 8.70 -19.34
N GLU A 219 11.89 8.23 -20.51
CA GLU A 219 12.11 8.91 -21.78
C GLU A 219 10.99 9.92 -22.05
N VAL A 220 9.74 9.51 -21.76
CA VAL A 220 8.54 10.31 -22.02
C VAL A 220 7.57 10.17 -20.86
N ILE A 221 7.04 11.31 -20.41
CA ILE A 221 5.92 11.35 -19.48
C ILE A 221 4.65 11.78 -20.23
N CYS A 222 3.57 11.04 -20.02
CA CYS A 222 2.23 11.28 -20.55
C CYS A 222 1.32 11.64 -19.38
N SER A 223 0.68 12.81 -19.44
CA SER A 223 -0.31 13.20 -18.43
C SER A 223 -1.39 14.08 -19.04
N ASP A 224 -2.41 14.39 -18.26
CA ASP A 224 -3.36 15.43 -18.60
C ASP A 224 -2.69 16.80 -18.79
N SER A 225 -3.45 17.76 -19.31
CA SER A 225 -2.98 19.13 -19.57
C SER A 225 -2.88 19.99 -18.30
N HIS A 226 -2.93 19.42 -17.10
CA HIS A 226 -2.89 20.22 -15.88
C HIS A 226 -1.53 20.91 -15.72
N ARG A 227 -1.58 22.20 -15.32
CA ARG A 227 -0.39 23.07 -15.24
C ARG A 227 0.73 22.55 -14.35
N SER A 228 0.40 21.75 -13.32
CA SER A 228 1.40 21.18 -12.41
C SER A 228 2.33 20.20 -13.12
N TYR A 229 1.79 19.34 -14.01
CA TYR A 229 2.59 18.39 -14.78
C TYR A 229 3.51 19.11 -15.77
N GLY A 230 3.01 20.16 -16.44
CA GLY A 230 3.85 20.97 -17.33
C GLY A 230 5.02 21.64 -16.60
N ALA A 231 4.77 22.23 -15.43
CA ALA A 231 5.83 22.85 -14.61
C ALA A 231 6.81 21.81 -14.03
N PHE A 232 6.32 20.62 -13.67
CA PHE A 232 7.13 19.51 -13.17
C PHE A 232 8.05 18.97 -14.27
N ALA A 233 7.51 18.67 -15.44
CA ALA A 233 8.29 18.13 -16.55
C ALA A 233 9.38 19.09 -17.01
N LYS A 234 9.06 20.39 -17.14
CA LYS A 234 10.06 21.42 -17.49
C LYS A 234 11.20 21.49 -16.47
N ALA A 235 10.90 21.36 -15.18
CA ALA A 235 11.91 21.43 -14.12
C ALA A 235 12.79 20.18 -14.02
N ASN A 236 12.33 19.05 -14.53
CA ASN A 236 13.08 17.78 -14.55
C ASN A 236 13.58 17.41 -15.96
N THR A 237 13.49 18.33 -16.92
CA THR A 237 13.93 18.16 -18.32
C THR A 237 13.31 16.90 -18.99
N LEU A 238 12.03 16.64 -18.71
CA LEU A 238 11.32 15.48 -19.25
C LEU A 238 10.58 15.83 -20.55
N ASN A 239 10.58 14.91 -21.52
CA ASN A 239 9.72 15.01 -22.69
C ASN A 239 8.25 14.76 -22.27
N HIS A 240 7.43 15.81 -22.31
CA HIS A 240 6.05 15.77 -21.82
C HIS A 240 5.03 15.77 -22.95
N LYS A 241 4.31 14.66 -23.10
CA LYS A 241 3.14 14.55 -23.97
C LYS A 241 1.88 14.85 -23.17
N LYS A 242 1.24 15.99 -23.48
CA LYS A 242 0.03 16.48 -22.80
C LYS A 242 -1.21 16.01 -23.52
N PHE A 243 -2.17 15.48 -22.77
CA PHE A 243 -3.48 15.07 -23.30
C PHE A 243 -4.56 16.03 -22.83
N ASN A 244 -5.36 16.52 -23.76
CA ASN A 244 -6.51 17.34 -23.44
C ASN A 244 -7.81 16.56 -23.68
N ALA A 245 -8.41 16.09 -22.59
CA ALA A 245 -9.66 15.34 -22.62
C ALA A 245 -10.80 16.15 -23.27
N SER A 246 -10.86 17.48 -23.08
CA SER A 246 -11.94 18.31 -23.65
C SER A 246 -11.83 18.49 -25.17
N LYS A 247 -10.65 18.24 -25.75
CA LYS A 247 -10.42 18.23 -27.20
C LYS A 247 -10.54 16.84 -27.81
N GLY A 248 -10.98 15.84 -27.04
CA GLY A 248 -11.13 14.46 -27.52
C GLY A 248 -9.81 13.76 -27.88
N GLN A 249 -8.66 14.31 -27.49
CA GLN A 249 -7.34 13.73 -27.80
C GLN A 249 -7.12 12.45 -26.99
N ARG A 250 -7.18 11.30 -27.67
CA ARG A 250 -7.00 9.97 -27.04
C ARG A 250 -5.61 9.37 -27.26
N THR A 251 -4.94 9.76 -28.34
CA THR A 251 -3.59 9.31 -28.72
C THR A 251 -2.83 10.45 -29.40
N ILE A 252 -1.52 10.54 -29.15
CA ILE A 252 -0.59 11.43 -29.84
C ILE A 252 0.48 10.54 -30.48
N ASP A 253 0.88 10.86 -31.72
CA ASP A 253 1.88 10.11 -32.49
C ASP A 253 1.58 8.60 -32.57
N LYS A 254 0.30 8.21 -32.48
CA LYS A 254 -0.24 6.83 -32.44
C LYS A 254 0.19 5.96 -31.25
N VAL A 255 1.28 6.29 -30.56
CA VAL A 255 1.89 5.48 -29.49
C VAL A 255 1.68 6.06 -28.09
N TYR A 256 1.57 7.38 -27.96
CA TYR A 256 1.42 8.04 -26.65
C TYR A 256 -0.06 8.14 -26.25
N HIS A 257 -0.38 7.73 -25.03
CA HIS A 257 -1.71 7.84 -24.44
C HIS A 257 -1.66 7.75 -22.91
N VAL A 258 -2.78 8.07 -22.25
CA VAL A 258 -3.00 7.94 -20.79
C VAL A 258 -3.99 6.82 -20.42
N GLN A 259 -4.30 5.93 -21.36
CA GLN A 259 -5.33 4.89 -21.17
C GLN A 259 -4.97 3.85 -20.11
N ASN A 260 -3.69 3.51 -19.90
CA ASN A 260 -3.32 2.51 -18.91
C ASN A 260 -3.54 3.03 -17.49
N VAL A 261 -3.12 4.27 -17.23
CA VAL A 261 -3.35 4.91 -15.92
C VAL A 261 -4.84 5.12 -15.68
N ASN A 262 -5.61 5.57 -16.68
CA ASN A 262 -7.06 5.71 -16.57
C ASN A 262 -7.77 4.38 -16.24
N ASN A 263 -7.36 3.30 -16.89
CA ASN A 263 -7.89 1.96 -16.62
C ASN A 263 -7.51 1.48 -15.21
N MET A 264 -6.29 1.77 -14.76
CA MET A 264 -5.82 1.46 -13.41
C MET A 264 -6.64 2.22 -12.35
N ASP A 265 -6.89 3.51 -12.57
CA ASP A 265 -7.67 4.38 -11.71
C ASP A 265 -9.13 3.93 -11.58
N MET A 266 -9.74 3.53 -12.69
CA MET A 266 -11.09 2.97 -12.70
C MET A 266 -11.18 1.71 -11.83
N ARG A 267 -10.23 0.78 -11.97
CA ARG A 267 -10.17 -0.44 -11.16
C ARG A 267 -9.96 -0.13 -9.68
N LEU A 268 -9.08 0.82 -9.36
CA LEU A 268 -8.87 1.24 -7.98
C LEU A 268 -10.14 1.87 -7.37
N ARG A 269 -10.87 2.72 -8.11
CA ARG A 269 -12.14 3.30 -7.62
C ARG A 269 -13.15 2.21 -7.29
N LYS A 270 -13.34 1.25 -8.19
CA LYS A 270 -14.23 0.09 -7.97
C LYS A 270 -13.84 -0.71 -6.73
N PHE A 271 -12.54 -0.97 -6.54
CA PHE A 271 -12.03 -1.63 -5.32
C PHE A 271 -12.38 -0.83 -4.06
N MET A 272 -12.20 0.49 -4.09
CA MET A 272 -12.38 1.37 -2.94
C MET A 272 -13.85 1.58 -2.53
N GLU A 273 -14.81 1.43 -3.46
CA GLU A 273 -16.25 1.56 -3.21
C GLU A 273 -16.73 0.65 -2.07
N SER A 274 -16.22 -0.59 -2.03
CA SER A 274 -16.60 -1.60 -1.03
C SER A 274 -16.37 -1.15 0.43
N PHE A 275 -15.42 -0.25 0.67
CA PHE A 275 -15.08 0.20 2.02
C PHE A 275 -15.98 1.34 2.52
N ASN A 276 -16.71 2.02 1.63
CA ASN A 276 -17.50 3.22 1.92
C ASN A 276 -16.66 4.27 2.68
N GLY A 277 -15.49 4.58 2.11
CA GLY A 277 -14.50 5.48 2.68
C GLY A 277 -13.65 4.86 3.79
N VAL A 278 -12.34 5.11 3.69
CA VAL A 278 -11.33 4.79 4.72
C VAL A 278 -10.85 6.09 5.37
N ALA A 279 -10.28 6.01 6.58
CA ALA A 279 -9.60 7.18 7.14
C ALA A 279 -8.38 7.52 6.29
N THR A 280 -8.15 8.79 6.00
CA THR A 280 -7.06 9.25 5.13
C THR A 280 -5.70 8.79 5.64
N LYS A 281 -5.50 8.69 6.97
CA LYS A 281 -4.26 8.15 7.55
C LYS A 281 -3.94 6.71 7.15
N TYR A 282 -4.94 5.94 6.75
CA TYR A 282 -4.76 4.57 6.26
C TYR A 282 -4.86 4.45 4.73
N LEU A 283 -5.19 5.54 4.01
CA LEU A 283 -5.46 5.48 2.58
C LEU A 283 -4.30 4.85 1.81
N GLN A 284 -3.07 5.26 2.10
CA GLN A 284 -1.88 4.71 1.44
C GLN A 284 -1.78 3.18 1.58
N ASN A 285 -2.13 2.63 2.75
CA ASN A 285 -2.06 1.18 2.98
C ASN A 285 -3.10 0.41 2.12
N TYR A 286 -4.26 1.02 1.85
CA TYR A 286 -5.26 0.43 0.95
C TYR A 286 -4.84 0.55 -0.53
N LEU A 287 -4.18 1.64 -0.91
CA LEU A 287 -3.60 1.79 -2.26
C LEU A 287 -2.53 0.72 -2.50
N ASN A 288 -1.64 0.51 -1.53
CA ASN A 288 -0.63 -0.53 -1.58
C ASN A 288 -1.26 -1.93 -1.64
N TRP A 289 -2.32 -2.16 -0.87
CA TRP A 289 -3.07 -3.42 -0.93
C TRP A 289 -3.58 -3.70 -2.33
N PHE A 290 -4.22 -2.72 -2.99
CA PHE A 290 -4.68 -2.87 -4.37
C PHE A 290 -3.54 -3.24 -5.33
N LEU A 291 -2.37 -2.60 -5.21
CA LEU A 291 -1.19 -2.93 -6.03
C LEU A 291 -0.71 -4.36 -5.80
N VAL A 292 -0.70 -4.85 -4.55
CA VAL A 292 -0.35 -6.25 -4.26
C VAL A 292 -1.32 -7.20 -4.96
N LEU A 293 -2.61 -6.90 -4.91
CA LEU A 293 -3.63 -7.72 -5.58
C LEU A 293 -3.44 -7.71 -7.11
N GLU A 294 -3.15 -6.56 -7.71
CA GLU A 294 -2.84 -6.44 -9.15
C GLU A 294 -1.58 -7.23 -9.53
N LYS A 295 -0.54 -7.23 -8.70
CA LYS A 295 0.67 -8.02 -8.95
C LYS A 295 0.39 -9.51 -8.88
N ILE A 296 -0.34 -9.99 -7.86
CA ILE A 296 -0.71 -11.41 -7.73
C ILE A 296 -1.54 -11.87 -8.94
N LYS A 297 -2.51 -11.06 -9.38
CA LYS A 297 -3.36 -11.39 -10.54
C LYS A 297 -2.58 -11.52 -11.85
N ASN A 298 -1.57 -10.68 -12.06
CA ASN A 298 -0.84 -10.60 -13.33
C ASN A 298 0.43 -11.48 -13.36
N SER A 299 0.80 -12.12 -12.25
CA SER A 299 2.02 -12.94 -12.18
C SER A 299 1.80 -14.31 -12.84
N THR A 300 2.46 -14.54 -13.98
CA THR A 300 2.43 -15.83 -14.70
C THR A 300 3.07 -16.95 -13.86
N SER A 301 4.04 -16.62 -13.00
CA SER A 301 4.49 -17.49 -11.89
C SER A 301 3.93 -16.95 -10.58
N LYS A 302 2.96 -17.65 -10.00
CA LYS A 302 2.19 -17.20 -8.81
C LYS A 302 3.06 -16.88 -7.57
N MET A 303 4.34 -17.25 -7.59
CA MET A 303 5.29 -17.16 -6.48
C MET A 303 6.22 -15.92 -6.47
N THR A 304 6.53 -15.30 -7.62
CA THR A 304 7.59 -14.26 -7.69
C THR A 304 7.09 -12.84 -7.37
N ALA A 305 5.79 -12.60 -7.49
CA ALA A 305 5.21 -11.27 -7.23
C ALA A 305 5.10 -10.92 -5.73
N VAL A 306 5.13 -11.92 -4.86
CA VAL A 306 4.79 -11.76 -3.44
C VAL A 306 6.05 -11.41 -2.61
N THR A 307 7.25 -11.67 -3.14
CA THR A 307 8.54 -11.71 -2.40
C THR A 307 8.96 -10.43 -1.67
N ALA A 308 8.31 -9.28 -1.92
CA ALA A 308 8.74 -7.99 -1.39
C ALA A 308 8.14 -7.60 -0.01
N ILE A 309 7.15 -8.33 0.55
CA ILE A 309 6.23 -7.79 1.58
C ILE A 309 6.79 -7.72 3.04
N ALA A 310 8.03 -8.15 3.31
CA ALA A 310 8.59 -8.13 4.67
C ALA A 310 9.28 -6.80 5.03
N SER A 311 8.58 -5.89 5.73
CA SER A 311 9.23 -4.75 6.41
C SER A 311 9.46 -5.03 7.91
N ASN A 312 10.64 -4.65 8.42
CA ASN A 312 10.99 -4.69 9.84
C ASN A 312 10.46 -3.48 10.65
N SER A 313 9.75 -2.54 10.01
CA SER A 313 9.17 -1.34 10.64
C SER A 313 7.65 -1.37 10.76
N VAL A 314 6.98 -2.40 10.25
CA VAL A 314 5.50 -2.53 10.18
C VAL A 314 4.79 -2.19 11.48
N TRP A 315 5.27 -2.69 12.62
CA TRP A 315 4.65 -2.43 13.91
C TRP A 315 4.75 -0.95 14.33
N TYR A 316 5.87 -0.30 14.03
CA TYR A 316 6.07 1.10 14.36
C TYR A 316 5.21 2.00 13.48
N GLU A 317 5.14 1.70 12.18
CA GLU A 317 4.29 2.42 11.23
C GLU A 317 2.81 2.27 11.57
N TYR A 318 2.37 1.07 11.95
CA TYR A 318 0.99 0.83 12.39
C TYR A 318 0.62 1.59 13.67
N LYS A 319 1.60 1.84 14.55
CA LYS A 319 1.40 2.50 15.86
C LYS A 319 1.26 4.02 15.76
N GLN A 320 1.73 4.64 14.67
CA GLN A 320 1.62 6.08 14.41
C GLN A 320 0.20 6.45 13.97
#